data_AF-A0AAR2JTZ5-F1
#
_entry.id   AF-A0AAR2JTZ5-F1
#
_cell.length_a   1.000
_cell.length_b   1.000
_cell.length_c   1.000
_cell.angle_alpha   90.00
_cell.angle_beta   90.00
_cell.angle_gamma   90.00
#
_symmetry.space_group_name_H-M   'P 1'
#
loop_
_entity.id
_entity.type
_entity.pdbx_description
1 polymer ?
#
loop_
_entity_poly.entity_id
_entity_poly.type
_entity_poly.pdbx_seq_one_letter_code
_entity_poly.pdbx_strand_id
1 'polypeptide(L)'
;MERTPIVSDYGFNYGAANPGYVPSAAAVPAMATAPAAGTNAPSAPPASMFDNVPGYEGTVAGGGGGYLPPPVPTVPIPVPEPGPNQPNWHIPSVTEDAAREAFVSYASSKCCYSTAPAKDGVITSMEPFNTYRYRLETFTESRSTEWSQEPYTNQPVDGFIQRAPGPWEIAAQTPTFFQESTQIIRVPYTSSVKPCHICLGMRRTPCKECAGCGSKVCWVCNGAGVRHGNDRCMHCSGRGRENCTWCSGHGSKDCQTCRGKGQLLVFINLKVQWTNNKEDFVMEQSSGLRVENLSKVSGREMFKDSQYMVYPVMGFPDHVVAQASERLVREHQSKFLQTARILQQRHTIELIPVTRVTYSWKGKSHVYFVFGNEMSVNTDDYPATCCCSVM
;
A
#
# COMPACT_ATOMS: atom_id res chain seq x y z
N MET A 1 12.84 40.76 82.60
CA MET A 1 12.94 41.47 81.31
C MET A 1 14.39 41.40 80.89
N GLU A 2 14.78 40.31 80.24
CA GLU A 2 16.18 40.03 79.93
C GLU A 2 16.59 40.78 78.67
N ARG A 3 17.60 41.63 78.80
CA ARG A 3 18.28 42.34 77.72
C ARG A 3 19.80 42.18 77.89
N THR A 4 20.42 41.75 76.79
CA THR A 4 21.79 42.06 76.29
C THR A 4 22.97 41.38 77.02
N PRO A 5 24.07 40.99 76.31
CA PRO A 5 24.96 41.94 75.63
C PRO A 5 25.47 41.57 74.22
N ILE A 6 25.82 42.64 73.51
CA ILE A 6 26.72 42.71 72.35
C ILE A 6 28.15 42.78 72.89
N VAL A 7 29.09 42.03 72.30
CA VAL A 7 30.50 42.43 72.24
C VAL A 7 30.99 42.20 70.81
N SER A 8 31.26 43.30 70.13
CA SER A 8 32.06 43.42 68.91
C SER A 8 33.53 43.52 69.30
N ASP A 9 34.44 42.90 68.55
CA ASP A 9 35.83 43.36 68.51
C ASP A 9 36.36 43.46 67.08
N TYR A 10 37.29 44.39 66.93
CA TYR A 10 37.78 45.05 65.72
C TYR A 10 38.49 44.10 64.74
N GLY A 11 38.45 44.33 63.42
CA GLY A 11 39.40 45.24 62.76
C GLY A 11 39.57 44.92 61.26
N PHE A 12 40.02 45.93 60.52
CA PHE A 12 39.88 46.19 59.08
C PHE A 12 41.04 45.70 58.16
N ASN A 13 40.71 45.65 56.86
CA ASN A 13 41.50 46.02 55.65
C ASN A 13 42.30 44.98 54.82
N TYR A 14 41.77 44.77 53.60
CA TYR A 14 42.36 44.87 52.23
C TYR A 14 43.80 44.45 51.90
N GLY A 15 43.93 43.71 50.78
CA GLY A 15 45.10 43.80 49.88
C GLY A 15 45.52 42.48 49.23
N ALA A 16 45.59 42.45 47.89
CA ALA A 16 45.82 41.28 47.04
C ALA A 16 47.25 40.71 47.06
N ALA A 17 47.39 39.40 46.82
CA ALA A 17 48.64 38.79 46.35
C ALA A 17 48.41 37.48 45.52
N ASN A 18 49.02 37.49 44.33
CA ASN A 18 49.35 36.42 43.38
C ASN A 18 49.45 34.97 43.90
N PRO A 19 49.12 33.98 43.06
CA PRO A 19 49.79 32.67 43.13
C PRO A 19 50.50 32.33 41.81
N GLY A 20 51.82 32.43 41.82
CA GLY A 20 52.71 31.70 40.94
C GLY A 20 53.37 30.54 41.70
N TYR A 21 53.47 29.40 41.02
CA TYR A 21 54.39 28.26 41.25
C TYR A 21 53.93 27.01 42.07
N VAL A 22 53.43 26.03 41.29
CA VAL A 22 53.54 24.54 41.26
C VAL A 22 54.13 23.72 42.43
N PRO A 23 53.66 22.47 42.60
CA PRO A 23 54.46 21.34 42.12
C PRO A 23 53.70 20.29 41.31
N SER A 24 54.42 19.68 40.36
CA SER A 24 53.98 18.61 39.46
C SER A 24 53.88 17.27 40.19
N ALA A 25 52.79 16.52 39.99
CA ALA A 25 52.68 15.13 40.43
C ALA A 25 51.85 14.27 39.46
N ALA A 26 52.55 13.28 38.89
CA ALA A 26 52.12 11.97 38.40
C ALA A 26 50.88 11.85 37.48
N ALA A 27 51.15 11.51 36.21
CA ALA A 27 50.17 11.04 35.26
C ALA A 27 49.48 9.75 35.74
N VAL A 28 48.15 9.79 35.81
CA VAL A 28 47.29 8.60 35.98
C VAL A 28 46.77 8.20 34.59
N PRO A 29 46.78 6.91 34.20
CA PRO A 29 46.39 6.52 32.86
C PRO A 29 44.91 6.80 32.60
N ALA A 30 44.62 7.40 31.44
CA ALA A 30 43.27 7.71 30.98
C ALA A 30 42.41 6.44 30.93
N MET A 31 41.47 6.31 31.86
CA MET A 31 40.43 5.29 31.78
C MET A 31 39.56 5.55 30.55
N ALA A 32 39.31 4.48 29.80
CA ALA A 32 38.47 4.46 28.64
C ALA A 32 37.08 5.03 28.96
N THR A 33 36.75 6.19 28.40
CA THR A 33 35.36 6.64 28.31
C THR A 33 34.59 5.66 27.44
N ALA A 34 33.53 5.07 27.99
CA ALA A 34 32.57 4.25 27.27
C ALA A 34 32.09 4.96 25.99
N PRO A 35 31.81 4.23 24.89
CA PRO A 35 31.28 4.87 23.70
C PRO A 35 29.93 5.49 24.04
N ALA A 36 29.79 6.79 23.73
CA ALA A 36 28.50 7.47 23.81
C ALA A 36 27.47 6.63 23.05
N ALA A 37 26.38 6.30 23.74
CA ALA A 37 25.24 5.63 23.17
C ALA A 37 24.84 6.37 21.89
N GLY A 38 24.82 5.64 20.76
CA GLY A 38 24.43 6.20 19.48
C GLY A 38 23.00 6.74 19.60
N THR A 39 22.87 8.07 19.56
CA THR A 39 21.58 8.69 19.30
C THR A 39 21.18 8.25 17.89
N ASN A 40 20.29 7.27 17.79
CA ASN A 40 19.50 7.03 16.59
C ASN A 40 18.68 8.31 16.36
N ALA A 41 19.27 9.28 15.67
CA ALA A 41 18.52 10.43 15.19
C ALA A 41 17.40 9.88 14.31
N PRO A 42 16.15 10.32 14.50
CA PRO A 42 15.04 9.86 13.69
C PRO A 42 15.36 10.11 12.22
N SER A 43 15.23 9.06 11.40
CA SER A 43 15.41 9.15 9.93
C SER A 43 14.29 9.95 9.26
N ALA A 44 13.19 10.22 9.98
CA ALA A 44 12.08 11.00 9.51
C ALA A 44 12.36 12.51 9.68
N PRO A 45 12.01 13.35 8.70
CA PRO A 45 12.12 14.79 8.82
C PRO A 45 11.19 15.33 9.94
N PRO A 46 11.64 16.31 10.74
CA PRO A 46 10.80 16.89 11.78
C PRO A 46 9.65 17.71 11.15
N ALA A 47 8.48 17.72 11.78
CA ALA A 47 7.31 18.44 11.26
C ALA A 47 7.57 19.94 11.04
N SER A 48 8.42 20.56 11.87
CA SER A 48 8.82 21.97 11.75
C SER A 48 9.73 22.28 10.54
N MET A 49 10.20 21.27 9.82
CA MET A 49 10.98 21.46 8.59
C MET A 49 10.13 21.99 7.43
N PHE A 50 8.84 21.65 7.42
CA PHE A 50 7.93 21.92 6.31
C PHE A 50 7.22 23.26 6.49
N ASP A 51 7.03 23.96 5.38
CA ASP A 51 6.31 25.23 5.39
C ASP A 51 4.79 25.01 5.55
N ASN A 52 4.10 25.97 6.12
CA ASN A 52 2.64 25.97 6.10
C ASN A 52 2.18 26.48 4.73
N VAL A 53 1.55 25.61 3.95
CA VAL A 53 1.03 25.92 2.61
C VAL A 53 -0.50 25.98 2.68
N PRO A 54 -1.13 27.14 2.40
CA PRO A 54 -2.58 27.27 2.43
C PRO A 54 -3.28 26.28 1.49
N GLY A 55 -4.33 25.60 1.96
CA GLY A 55 -5.06 24.56 1.22
C GLY A 55 -4.44 23.15 1.30
N TYR A 56 -3.31 23.02 1.99
CA TYR A 56 -2.60 21.76 2.24
C TYR A 56 -2.35 21.55 3.74
N GLU A 57 -3.23 22.11 4.57
CA GLU A 57 -3.20 21.93 6.01
C GLU A 57 -3.35 20.44 6.34
N GLY A 58 -2.42 19.89 7.12
CA GLY A 58 -2.44 18.47 7.52
C GLY A 58 -1.68 17.52 6.59
N THR A 59 -0.97 18.02 5.56
CA THR A 59 0.00 17.21 4.82
C THR A 59 1.17 16.80 5.74
N VAL A 60 1.48 15.51 5.79
CA VAL A 60 2.57 14.95 6.61
C VAL A 60 3.66 14.29 5.75
N ALA A 61 4.86 14.17 6.29
CA ALA A 61 5.95 13.45 5.64
C ALA A 61 5.84 11.94 5.85
N GLY A 62 6.10 11.17 4.80
CA GLY A 62 6.03 9.70 4.83
C GLY A 62 4.63 9.11 4.57
N GLY A 63 3.70 9.93 4.07
CA GLY A 63 2.32 9.51 3.79
C GLY A 63 1.41 9.55 5.01
N GLY A 64 0.10 9.43 4.78
CA GLY A 64 -0.92 9.55 5.84
C GLY A 64 -1.48 10.96 6.03
N GLY A 65 -1.23 11.88 5.09
CA GLY A 65 -1.96 13.14 5.00
C GLY A 65 -3.46 12.86 4.90
N GLY A 66 -4.26 13.64 5.62
CA GLY A 66 -5.71 13.43 5.73
C GLY A 66 -6.38 13.32 4.37
N TYR A 67 -7.45 12.51 4.33
CA TYR A 67 -8.34 12.38 3.19
C TYR A 67 -8.78 13.76 2.66
N LEU A 68 -8.68 13.98 1.34
CA LEU A 68 -9.10 15.23 0.71
C LEU A 68 -10.49 15.07 0.07
N PRO A 69 -11.56 15.59 0.71
CA PRO A 69 -12.90 15.48 0.17
C PRO A 69 -13.01 16.18 -1.19
N PRO A 70 -13.68 15.56 -2.19
CA PRO A 70 -13.96 16.22 -3.46
C PRO A 70 -14.82 17.46 -3.22
N PRO A 71 -14.65 18.51 -4.03
CA PRO A 71 -15.56 19.64 -4.01
C PRO A 71 -16.96 19.18 -4.38
N VAL A 72 -17.97 19.83 -3.78
CA VAL A 72 -19.35 19.64 -4.19
C VAL A 72 -19.49 19.96 -5.69
N PRO A 73 -20.18 19.12 -6.48
CA PRO A 73 -20.38 19.41 -7.90
C PRO A 73 -21.05 20.77 -8.09
N THR A 74 -20.41 21.66 -8.83
CA THR A 74 -20.96 22.99 -9.17
C THR A 74 -22.00 22.93 -10.29
N VAL A 75 -22.00 21.84 -11.05
CA VAL A 75 -22.98 21.53 -12.10
C VAL A 75 -23.91 20.45 -11.56
N PRO A 76 -25.23 20.51 -11.83
CA PRO A 76 -26.14 19.41 -11.53
C PRO A 76 -25.58 18.11 -12.10
N ILE A 77 -25.49 17.09 -11.25
CA ILE A 77 -25.11 15.75 -11.68
C ILE A 77 -26.05 15.33 -12.82
N PRO A 78 -25.52 14.84 -13.97
CA PRO A 78 -26.35 14.33 -15.04
C PRO A 78 -27.36 13.34 -14.49
N VAL A 79 -28.64 13.55 -14.82
CA VAL A 79 -29.70 12.64 -14.40
C VAL A 79 -29.44 11.30 -15.08
N PRO A 80 -29.44 10.18 -14.34
CA PRO A 80 -29.30 8.85 -14.94
C PRO A 80 -30.35 8.65 -16.02
N GLU A 81 -29.93 8.27 -17.22
CA GLU A 81 -30.86 7.97 -18.30
C GLU A 81 -31.42 6.55 -18.13
N PRO A 82 -32.70 6.30 -18.50
CA PRO A 82 -33.22 4.95 -18.57
C PRO A 82 -32.33 4.09 -19.47
N GLY A 83 -31.99 2.89 -19.00
CA GLY A 83 -31.12 1.98 -19.73
C GLY A 83 -31.68 1.58 -21.12
N PRO A 84 -30.82 0.99 -21.98
CA PRO A 84 -31.19 0.63 -23.35
C PRO A 84 -32.37 -0.36 -23.44
N ASN A 85 -33.09 -0.30 -24.57
CA ASN A 85 -34.22 -1.19 -24.87
C ASN A 85 -33.81 -2.67 -24.80
N GLN A 86 -34.70 -3.49 -24.21
CA GLN A 86 -34.40 -4.85 -23.82
C GLN A 86 -34.08 -5.76 -25.03
N PRO A 87 -32.95 -6.50 -25.01
CA PRO A 87 -32.71 -7.57 -25.97
C PRO A 87 -33.62 -8.76 -25.70
N ASN A 88 -33.89 -9.55 -26.74
CA ASN A 88 -34.63 -10.81 -26.64
C ASN A 88 -33.86 -11.79 -25.72
N TRP A 89 -34.45 -12.13 -24.57
CA TRP A 89 -33.84 -12.95 -23.52
C TRP A 89 -33.89 -14.45 -23.86
N HIS A 90 -33.24 -14.88 -24.95
CA HIS A 90 -33.14 -16.31 -25.28
C HIS A 90 -32.18 -17.02 -24.33
N ILE A 91 -32.69 -17.83 -23.41
CA ILE A 91 -31.89 -18.64 -22.50
C ILE A 91 -31.50 -19.94 -23.23
N PRO A 92 -30.21 -20.21 -23.51
CA PRO A 92 -29.79 -21.47 -24.11
C PRO A 92 -29.89 -22.59 -23.05
N SER A 93 -30.55 -23.68 -23.39
CA SER A 93 -30.48 -24.91 -22.62
C SER A 93 -29.22 -25.69 -22.98
N VAL A 94 -28.51 -26.21 -21.98
CA VAL A 94 -27.43 -27.17 -22.19
C VAL A 94 -28.00 -28.41 -22.86
N THR A 95 -27.46 -28.79 -24.02
CA THR A 95 -27.85 -30.05 -24.70
C THR A 95 -27.27 -31.25 -23.97
N GLU A 96 -27.90 -32.41 -24.13
CA GLU A 96 -27.42 -33.65 -23.50
C GLU A 96 -25.98 -33.98 -23.94
N ASP A 97 -25.68 -33.85 -25.22
CA ASP A 97 -24.35 -34.10 -25.79
C ASP A 97 -23.29 -33.18 -25.17
N ALA A 98 -23.60 -31.88 -25.04
CA ALA A 98 -22.68 -30.92 -24.45
C ALA A 98 -22.43 -31.18 -22.95
N ALA A 99 -23.47 -31.56 -22.20
CA ALA A 99 -23.33 -31.96 -20.80
C ALA A 99 -22.44 -33.21 -20.65
N ARG A 100 -22.63 -34.19 -21.53
CA ARG A 100 -21.86 -35.43 -21.55
C ARG A 100 -20.39 -35.18 -21.88
N GLU A 101 -20.11 -34.39 -22.91
CA GLU A 101 -18.74 -34.01 -23.29
C GLU A 101 -18.02 -33.29 -22.15
N ALA A 102 -18.68 -32.32 -21.52
CA ALA A 102 -18.15 -31.61 -20.35
C ALA A 102 -17.84 -32.58 -19.20
N PHE A 103 -18.74 -33.54 -18.93
CA PHE A 103 -18.56 -34.51 -17.84
C PHE A 103 -17.40 -35.48 -18.12
N VAL A 104 -17.23 -35.92 -19.37
CA VAL A 104 -16.10 -36.75 -19.78
C VAL A 104 -14.78 -35.99 -19.66
N SER A 105 -14.75 -34.72 -20.07
CA SER A 105 -13.57 -33.86 -19.91
C SER A 105 -13.20 -33.68 -18.44
N TYR A 106 -14.20 -33.42 -17.59
CA TYR A 106 -14.03 -33.33 -16.13
C TYR A 106 -13.44 -34.61 -15.53
N ALA A 107 -14.02 -35.77 -15.83
CA ALA A 107 -13.50 -37.04 -15.32
C ALA A 107 -12.06 -37.31 -15.80
N SER A 108 -11.76 -36.97 -17.05
CA SER A 108 -10.41 -37.14 -17.64
C SER A 108 -9.37 -36.23 -16.99
N SER A 109 -9.77 -35.06 -16.48
CA SER A 109 -8.88 -34.12 -15.79
C SER A 109 -8.45 -34.56 -14.39
N LYS A 110 -9.16 -35.54 -13.80
CA LYS A 110 -8.90 -36.04 -12.45
C LYS A 110 -8.14 -37.37 -12.52
N CYS A 111 -6.91 -37.36 -12.02
CA CYS A 111 -5.98 -38.51 -12.05
C CYS A 111 -6.59 -39.84 -11.59
N CYS A 112 -7.54 -39.79 -10.67
CA CYS A 112 -8.15 -40.97 -10.07
C CYS A 112 -9.58 -41.26 -10.49
N TYR A 113 -10.10 -40.58 -11.52
CA TYR A 113 -11.47 -40.83 -11.97
C TYR A 113 -11.45 -41.70 -13.21
N SER A 114 -12.21 -42.80 -13.20
CA SER A 114 -12.50 -43.53 -14.43
C SER A 114 -13.45 -42.71 -15.29
N THR A 115 -13.30 -42.68 -16.60
CA THR A 115 -14.23 -42.01 -17.52
C THR A 115 -15.49 -42.83 -17.83
N ALA A 116 -15.55 -44.10 -17.40
CA ALA A 116 -16.68 -45.00 -17.69
C ALA A 116 -18.04 -44.46 -17.19
N PRO A 117 -18.20 -43.93 -15.96
CA PRO A 117 -19.47 -43.35 -15.53
C PRO A 117 -19.93 -42.17 -16.38
N ALA A 118 -18.99 -41.38 -16.92
CA ALA A 118 -19.31 -40.23 -17.75
C ALA A 118 -19.68 -40.60 -19.20
N LYS A 119 -19.07 -41.66 -19.75
CA LYS A 119 -19.34 -42.14 -21.11
C LYS A 119 -20.58 -43.03 -21.18
N ASP A 120 -20.64 -44.02 -20.31
CA ASP A 120 -21.61 -45.11 -20.37
C ASP A 120 -22.81 -44.88 -19.44
N GLY A 121 -22.77 -43.85 -18.59
CA GLY A 121 -23.89 -43.44 -17.75
C GLY A 121 -25.08 -42.95 -18.57
N VAL A 122 -26.28 -43.37 -18.17
CA VAL A 122 -27.53 -42.97 -18.84
C VAL A 122 -28.09 -41.74 -18.14
N ILE A 123 -28.20 -40.62 -18.85
CA ILE A 123 -28.82 -39.40 -18.33
C ILE A 123 -30.32 -39.66 -18.20
N THR A 124 -30.86 -39.47 -17.00
CA THR A 124 -32.27 -39.72 -16.68
C THR A 124 -33.08 -38.42 -16.62
N SER A 125 -32.45 -37.31 -16.21
CA SER A 125 -33.08 -35.98 -16.26
C SER A 125 -32.04 -34.86 -16.39
N MET A 126 -32.45 -33.77 -17.03
CA MET A 126 -31.69 -32.51 -17.10
C MET A 126 -32.62 -31.37 -16.71
N GLU A 127 -32.26 -30.65 -15.65
CA GLU A 127 -33.05 -29.56 -15.10
C GLU A 127 -32.27 -28.25 -15.19
N PRO A 128 -32.72 -27.27 -16.00
CA PRO A 128 -32.06 -25.97 -16.10
C PRO A 128 -32.45 -25.04 -14.94
N PHE A 129 -31.44 -24.42 -14.36
CA PHE A 129 -31.47 -23.45 -13.27
C PHE A 129 -30.75 -22.17 -13.75
N ASN A 130 -31.51 -21.22 -14.29
CA ASN A 130 -30.93 -20.01 -14.90
C ASN A 130 -30.53 -19.01 -13.82
N THR A 131 -29.24 -18.89 -13.52
CA THR A 131 -28.74 -17.99 -12.47
C THR A 131 -28.29 -16.65 -13.04
N TYR A 132 -28.80 -15.54 -12.50
CA TYR A 132 -28.36 -14.20 -12.87
C TYR A 132 -27.30 -13.69 -11.90
N ARG A 133 -26.22 -13.14 -12.45
CA ARG A 133 -25.21 -12.38 -11.74
C ARG A 133 -25.33 -10.92 -12.12
N TYR A 134 -25.63 -10.07 -11.15
CA TYR A 134 -25.57 -8.63 -11.30
C TYR A 134 -24.23 -8.13 -10.76
N ARG A 135 -23.54 -7.29 -11.52
CA ARG A 135 -22.27 -6.67 -11.12
C ARG A 135 -22.42 -5.17 -11.21
N LEU A 136 -22.06 -4.45 -10.15
CA LEU A 136 -21.91 -3.01 -10.14
C LEU A 136 -20.43 -2.64 -9.99
N GLU A 137 -19.91 -1.88 -10.95
CA GLU A 137 -18.57 -1.32 -10.94
C GLU A 137 -18.69 0.20 -10.77
N THR A 138 -18.02 0.75 -9.75
CA THR A 138 -17.97 2.20 -9.51
C THR A 138 -16.52 2.66 -9.57
N PHE A 139 -16.23 3.41 -10.62
CA PHE A 139 -14.91 3.96 -10.86
C PHE A 139 -14.76 5.31 -10.16
N THR A 140 -13.83 5.37 -9.22
CA THR A 140 -13.66 6.50 -8.31
C THR A 140 -12.26 7.09 -8.41
N GLU A 141 -12.17 8.41 -8.27
CA GLU A 141 -10.93 9.14 -8.08
C GLU A 141 -10.83 9.63 -6.63
N SER A 142 -9.75 9.27 -5.93
CA SER A 142 -9.40 9.81 -4.63
C SER A 142 -8.08 10.55 -4.71
N ARG A 143 -7.91 11.55 -3.84
CA ARG A 143 -6.70 12.37 -3.77
C ARG A 143 -6.18 12.42 -2.35
N SER A 144 -4.87 12.35 -2.20
CA SER A 144 -4.16 12.54 -0.93
C SER A 144 -2.86 13.30 -1.15
N THR A 145 -2.31 13.88 -0.08
CA THR A 145 -1.09 14.69 -0.15
C THR A 145 -0.02 14.16 0.78
N GLU A 146 1.23 14.32 0.36
CA GLU A 146 2.39 13.97 1.18
C GLU A 146 3.54 14.96 0.95
N TRP A 147 4.30 15.22 2.01
CA TRP A 147 5.56 15.93 1.88
C TRP A 147 6.62 15.01 1.31
N SER A 148 7.31 15.50 0.29
CA SER A 148 8.43 14.82 -0.37
C SER A 148 9.67 15.71 -0.36
N GLN A 149 10.83 15.07 -0.44
CA GLN A 149 12.12 15.75 -0.40
C GLN A 149 13.13 15.09 -1.35
N GLU A 150 14.01 15.90 -1.94
CA GLU A 150 15.13 15.42 -2.75
C GLU A 150 16.38 16.30 -2.54
N PRO A 151 17.59 15.79 -2.83
CA PRO A 151 18.80 16.61 -2.80
C PRO A 151 18.68 17.84 -3.69
N TYR A 152 19.01 19.02 -3.15
CA TYR A 152 19.00 20.24 -3.93
C TYR A 152 20.23 20.32 -4.87
N THR A 153 19.97 20.30 -6.17
CA THR A 153 20.91 20.42 -7.28
C THR A 153 20.49 21.55 -8.23
N ASN A 154 20.11 22.71 -7.68
CA ASN A 154 19.65 23.88 -8.43
C ASN A 154 18.35 23.65 -9.23
N GLN A 155 17.47 22.78 -8.73
CA GLN A 155 16.10 22.71 -9.23
C GLN A 155 15.39 24.06 -9.01
N PRO A 156 14.35 24.38 -9.80
CA PRO A 156 13.55 25.58 -9.55
C PRO A 156 12.92 25.55 -8.16
N VAL A 157 12.98 26.70 -7.49
CA VAL A 157 12.33 26.94 -6.19
C VAL A 157 11.17 27.87 -6.48
N ASP A 158 9.95 27.34 -6.43
CA ASP A 158 8.73 28.06 -6.80
C ASP A 158 7.81 28.36 -5.62
N GLY A 159 8.21 27.93 -4.42
CA GLY A 159 7.49 28.14 -3.17
C GLY A 159 7.05 29.59 -2.99
N PHE A 160 5.76 29.79 -2.79
CA PHE A 160 5.15 31.10 -2.48
C PHE A 160 5.30 32.18 -3.57
N ILE A 161 5.77 31.86 -4.77
CA ILE A 161 5.75 32.81 -5.90
C ILE A 161 4.30 33.17 -6.25
N GLN A 162 3.40 32.18 -6.17
CA GLN A 162 1.95 32.34 -6.29
C GLN A 162 1.26 31.48 -5.25
N ARG A 163 -0.07 31.65 -5.13
CA ARG A 163 -0.89 30.76 -4.33
C ARG A 163 -0.86 29.36 -4.95
N ALA A 164 -0.54 28.35 -4.14
CA ALA A 164 -0.64 26.96 -4.56
C ALA A 164 -2.10 26.63 -4.94
N PRO A 165 -2.36 25.97 -6.09
CA PRO A 165 -3.70 25.56 -6.48
C PRO A 165 -4.26 24.55 -5.47
N GLY A 166 -5.57 24.52 -5.28
CA GLY A 166 -6.20 23.53 -4.42
C GLY A 166 -6.00 22.10 -4.95
N PRO A 167 -6.03 21.06 -4.08
CA PRO A 167 -5.75 19.70 -4.50
C PRO A 167 -6.62 19.17 -5.65
N TRP A 168 -7.86 19.66 -5.79
CA TRP A 168 -8.81 19.28 -6.85
C TRP A 168 -8.81 20.21 -8.07
N GLU A 169 -8.11 21.34 -8.00
CA GLU A 169 -7.90 22.27 -9.12
C GLU A 169 -6.74 21.80 -10.03
N ILE A 170 -5.85 20.97 -9.49
CA ILE A 170 -4.75 20.35 -10.25
C ILE A 170 -5.32 19.37 -11.27
N ALA A 171 -5.05 19.60 -12.56
CA ALA A 171 -5.45 18.68 -13.61
C ALA A 171 -4.67 17.36 -13.50
N ALA A 172 -5.40 16.25 -13.40
CA ALA A 172 -4.85 14.89 -13.42
C ALA A 172 -5.25 14.20 -14.73
N GLN A 173 -4.37 13.36 -15.27
CA GLN A 173 -4.66 12.63 -16.51
C GLN A 173 -5.53 11.42 -16.16
N THR A 174 -6.82 11.50 -16.50
CA THR A 174 -7.75 10.41 -16.20
C THR A 174 -7.39 9.20 -17.08
N PRO A 175 -7.16 8.02 -16.49
CA PRO A 175 -6.87 6.79 -17.25
C PRO A 175 -8.13 6.30 -17.97
N THR A 176 -7.98 5.24 -18.77
CA THR A 176 -9.12 4.50 -19.31
C THR A 176 -10.05 4.06 -18.17
N PHE A 177 -11.35 4.32 -18.31
CA PHE A 177 -12.31 3.98 -17.26
C PHE A 177 -12.28 2.50 -16.89
N PHE A 178 -12.50 2.22 -15.59
CA PHE A 178 -12.46 0.89 -14.98
C PHE A 178 -11.08 0.21 -14.93
N GLN A 179 -10.01 0.93 -15.29
CA GLN A 179 -8.62 0.52 -15.07
C GLN A 179 -8.02 1.26 -13.88
N GLU A 180 -7.49 0.50 -12.91
CA GLU A 180 -6.86 1.08 -11.74
C GLU A 180 -5.54 1.76 -12.11
N SER A 181 -5.28 2.92 -11.53
CA SER A 181 -4.07 3.69 -11.80
C SER A 181 -3.73 4.59 -10.62
N THR A 182 -2.47 5.03 -10.57
CA THR A 182 -2.00 6.01 -9.59
C THR A 182 -1.06 7.00 -10.28
N GLN A 183 -1.30 8.28 -10.06
CA GLN A 183 -0.45 9.37 -10.56
C GLN A 183 0.05 10.20 -9.38
N ILE A 184 1.33 10.53 -9.40
CA ILE A 184 1.96 11.44 -8.43
C ILE A 184 2.30 12.73 -9.17
N ILE A 185 1.77 13.85 -8.68
CA ILE A 185 1.95 15.18 -9.27
C ILE A 185 2.58 16.09 -8.21
N ARG A 186 3.70 16.72 -8.55
CA ARG A 186 4.28 17.77 -7.69
C ARG A 186 3.35 18.99 -7.70
N VAL A 187 2.94 19.43 -6.53
CA VAL A 187 2.06 20.60 -6.38
C VAL A 187 2.82 21.87 -6.74
N PRO A 188 2.35 22.66 -7.73
CA PRO A 188 2.99 23.92 -8.11
C PRO A 188 3.08 24.90 -6.93
N TYR A 189 4.15 25.70 -6.92
CA TYR A 189 4.37 26.76 -5.93
C TYR A 189 4.55 26.29 -4.48
N THR A 190 4.95 25.03 -4.29
CA THR A 190 5.23 24.45 -2.96
C THR A 190 6.69 24.07 -2.74
N SER A 191 7.55 24.25 -3.75
CA SER A 191 8.94 23.81 -3.65
C SER A 191 9.77 24.84 -2.87
N SER A 192 10.33 24.45 -1.73
CA SER A 192 11.21 25.30 -0.93
C SER A 192 12.53 24.59 -0.59
N VAL A 193 13.58 25.35 -0.34
CA VAL A 193 14.89 24.81 0.04
C VAL A 193 15.03 24.86 1.54
N LYS A 194 15.35 23.71 2.13
CA LYS A 194 15.57 23.56 3.57
C LYS A 194 16.94 22.97 3.84
N PRO A 195 17.58 23.29 4.98
CA PRO A 195 18.77 22.58 5.41
C PRO A 195 18.44 21.09 5.59
N CYS A 196 19.38 20.22 5.23
CA CYS A 196 19.19 18.78 5.40
C CYS A 196 19.01 18.46 6.89
N HIS A 197 17.89 17.86 7.27
CA HIS A 197 17.59 17.52 8.67
C HIS A 197 18.52 16.45 9.25
N ILE A 198 19.18 15.63 8.42
CA ILE A 198 20.10 14.58 8.86
C ILE A 198 21.51 15.11 9.16
N CYS A 199 22.06 15.96 8.30
CA CYS A 199 23.41 16.54 8.50
C CYS A 199 23.37 17.98 9.01
N LEU A 200 22.19 18.55 9.26
CA LEU A 200 21.99 19.92 9.72
C LEU A 200 22.72 20.95 8.83
N GLY A 201 22.79 20.70 7.51
CA GLY A 201 23.52 21.54 6.57
C GLY A 201 25.02 21.25 6.43
N MET A 202 25.62 20.39 7.27
CA MET A 202 27.06 20.12 7.30
C MET A 202 27.58 19.30 6.12
N ARG A 203 26.70 18.80 5.24
CA ARG A 203 27.00 17.98 4.04
C ARG A 203 27.56 16.59 4.31
N ARG A 204 28.24 16.41 5.44
CA ARG A 204 28.83 15.14 5.87
C ARG A 204 28.22 14.70 7.20
N THR A 205 28.17 13.40 7.42
CA THR A 205 27.77 12.78 8.68
C THR A 205 28.96 12.05 9.28
N PRO A 206 29.13 12.04 10.61
CA PRO A 206 30.20 11.31 11.25
C PRO A 206 30.13 9.83 10.88
N CYS A 207 31.29 9.23 10.62
CA CYS A 207 31.38 7.82 10.28
C CYS A 207 31.02 7.00 11.52
N LYS A 208 29.86 6.31 11.48
CA LYS A 208 29.38 5.47 12.60
C LYS A 208 30.41 4.42 13.01
N GLU A 209 31.14 3.88 12.04
CA GLU A 209 32.12 2.82 12.23
C GLU A 209 33.33 3.24 13.07
N CYS A 210 33.83 4.46 12.91
CA CYS A 210 34.95 4.97 13.70
C CYS A 210 34.54 6.08 14.68
N ALA A 211 33.24 6.25 14.92
CA ALA A 211 32.67 7.28 15.78
C ALA A 211 33.21 8.70 15.48
N GLY A 212 33.47 9.03 14.21
CA GLY A 212 34.03 10.32 13.83
C GLY A 212 35.56 10.42 13.83
N CYS A 213 36.27 9.47 14.43
CA CYS A 213 37.73 9.56 14.67
C CYS A 213 38.59 9.36 13.42
N GLY A 214 38.04 8.82 12.33
CA GLY A 214 38.77 8.51 11.10
C GLY A 214 39.73 7.33 11.20
N SER A 215 40.01 6.84 12.41
CA SER A 215 40.86 5.70 12.67
C SER A 215 40.22 4.77 13.70
N LYS A 216 40.55 3.47 13.62
CA LYS A 216 40.21 2.44 14.60
C LYS A 216 41.48 2.02 15.33
N VAL A 217 41.35 1.60 16.59
CA VAL A 217 42.49 1.03 17.34
C VAL A 217 42.98 -0.19 16.58
N CYS A 218 44.30 -0.28 16.39
CA CYS A 218 44.91 -1.41 15.73
C CYS A 218 44.66 -2.66 16.58
N TRP A 219 43.85 -3.58 16.08
CA TRP A 219 43.46 -4.81 16.79
C TRP A 219 44.68 -5.70 17.09
N VAL A 220 45.73 -5.56 16.29
CA VAL A 220 46.96 -6.34 16.39
C VAL A 220 47.83 -5.93 17.57
N CYS A 221 47.91 -4.64 17.89
CA CYS A 221 48.78 -4.12 18.97
C CYS A 221 47.99 -3.42 20.07
N ASN A 222 46.65 -3.47 20.01
CA ASN A 222 45.73 -2.85 20.96
C ASN A 222 46.03 -1.36 21.25
N GLY A 223 46.53 -0.63 20.26
CA GLY A 223 46.89 0.79 20.44
C GLY A 223 48.34 1.06 20.81
N ALA A 224 49.13 0.05 21.17
CA ALA A 224 50.50 0.24 21.66
C ALA A 224 51.49 0.69 20.57
N GLY A 225 51.19 0.44 19.29
CA GLY A 225 52.11 0.71 18.18
C GLY A 225 53.32 -0.23 18.11
N VAL A 226 53.55 -1.04 19.14
CA VAL A 226 54.61 -2.05 19.21
C VAL A 226 54.03 -3.44 19.46
N ARG A 227 54.73 -4.46 18.98
CA ARG A 227 54.55 -5.86 19.38
C ARG A 227 55.64 -6.23 20.39
N HIS A 228 55.60 -7.47 20.89
CA HIS A 228 56.52 -8.01 21.89
C HIS A 228 57.98 -7.60 21.62
N GLY A 229 58.72 -7.16 22.64
CA GLY A 229 60.15 -6.83 22.49
C GLY A 229 60.47 -5.50 21.79
N ASN A 230 59.58 -4.50 21.84
CA ASN A 230 59.78 -3.15 21.29
C ASN A 230 59.77 -3.06 19.75
N ASP A 231 59.39 -4.14 19.07
CA ASP A 231 59.28 -4.17 17.61
C ASP A 231 58.08 -3.37 17.12
N ARG A 232 58.30 -2.52 16.11
CA ARG A 232 57.23 -1.72 15.50
C ARG A 232 56.13 -2.63 14.93
N CYS A 233 54.88 -2.38 15.30
CA CYS A 233 53.76 -3.11 14.74
C CYS A 233 53.67 -2.87 13.21
N MET A 234 53.94 -3.90 12.41
CA MET A 234 53.93 -3.81 10.94
C MET A 234 52.54 -3.47 10.38
N HIS A 235 51.47 -3.92 11.05
CA HIS A 235 50.08 -3.76 10.59
C HIS A 235 49.60 -2.30 10.63
N CYS A 236 49.96 -1.54 11.68
CA CYS A 236 49.67 -0.11 11.77
C CYS A 236 50.89 0.78 11.50
N SER A 237 52.01 0.17 11.11
CA SER A 237 53.31 0.81 10.90
C SER A 237 53.78 1.65 12.10
N GLY A 238 53.54 1.17 13.32
CA GLY A 238 53.95 1.86 14.54
C GLY A 238 52.96 2.87 15.11
N ARG A 239 51.85 3.16 14.40
CA ARG A 239 50.90 4.22 14.82
C ARG A 239 49.95 3.82 15.94
N GLY A 240 49.81 2.53 16.22
CA GLY A 240 48.80 2.01 17.17
C GLY A 240 47.36 2.09 16.66
N ARG A 241 47.12 2.73 15.52
CA ARG A 241 45.79 2.94 14.92
C ARG A 241 45.85 2.71 13.42
N GLU A 242 44.71 2.31 12.86
CA GLU A 242 44.51 2.09 11.43
C GLU A 242 43.45 3.03 10.90
N ASN A 243 43.61 3.49 9.66
CA ASN A 243 42.59 4.29 9.01
C ASN A 243 41.31 3.48 8.88
N CYS A 244 40.19 4.09 9.23
CA CYS A 244 38.89 3.48 9.05
C CYS A 244 38.64 3.30 7.55
N THR A 245 38.53 2.05 7.10
CA THR A 245 38.27 1.68 5.70
C THR A 245 36.96 2.24 5.19
N TRP A 246 35.95 2.31 6.05
CA TRP A 246 34.61 2.78 5.70
C TRP A 246 34.52 4.27 5.34
N CYS A 247 35.40 5.11 5.88
CA CYS A 247 35.48 6.54 5.54
C CYS A 247 36.86 6.92 4.97
N SER A 248 37.66 5.94 4.58
CA SER A 248 39.02 6.12 4.07
C SER A 248 39.89 7.06 4.91
N GLY A 249 39.79 6.99 6.24
CA GLY A 249 40.56 7.87 7.13
C GLY A 249 39.93 9.25 7.43
N HIS A 250 38.87 9.67 6.74
CA HIS A 250 38.32 11.03 6.88
C HIS A 250 37.48 11.28 8.15
N GLY A 251 37.10 10.24 8.88
CA GLY A 251 36.23 10.33 10.06
C GLY A 251 34.76 10.66 9.77
N SER A 252 34.44 11.10 8.56
CA SER A 252 33.08 11.41 8.12
C SER A 252 32.83 10.86 6.72
N LYS A 253 31.56 10.70 6.38
CA LYS A 253 31.10 10.34 5.04
C LYS A 253 30.11 11.37 4.54
N ASP A 254 29.95 11.47 3.23
CA ASP A 254 28.93 12.34 2.65
C ASP A 254 27.55 11.90 3.14
N CYS A 255 26.73 12.88 3.50
CA CYS A 255 25.38 12.64 3.95
C CYS A 255 24.60 12.00 2.80
N GLN A 256 24.03 10.81 3.05
CA GLN A 256 23.30 10.05 2.04
C GLN A 256 22.00 10.75 1.62
N THR A 257 21.30 11.38 2.57
CA THR A 257 20.02 12.06 2.33
C THR A 257 20.15 13.24 1.38
N CYS A 258 21.16 14.11 1.57
CA CYS A 258 21.39 15.27 0.71
C CYS A 258 22.53 15.07 -0.30
N ARG A 259 23.13 13.88 -0.38
CA ARG A 259 24.26 13.54 -1.25
C ARG A 259 25.39 14.60 -1.24
N GLY A 260 25.79 15.03 -0.04
CA GLY A 260 26.85 16.04 0.12
C GLY A 260 26.45 17.49 -0.21
N LYS A 261 25.19 17.78 -0.57
CA LYS A 261 24.73 19.16 -0.89
C LYS A 261 24.44 20.00 0.35
N GLY A 262 24.05 19.37 1.45
CA GLY A 262 23.67 20.04 2.71
C GLY A 262 22.28 20.65 2.70
N GLN A 263 21.66 20.74 1.53
CA GLN A 263 20.33 21.29 1.32
C GLN A 263 19.43 20.24 0.65
N LEU A 264 18.15 20.29 1.00
CA LEU A 264 17.09 19.49 0.42
C LEU A 264 16.06 20.43 -0.19
N LEU A 265 15.58 20.08 -1.38
CA LEU A 265 14.36 20.64 -1.92
C LEU A 265 13.20 19.86 -1.30
N VAL A 266 12.29 20.56 -0.63
CA VAL A 266 11.04 19.99 -0.10
C VAL A 266 9.86 20.52 -0.91
N PHE A 267 8.87 19.68 -1.16
CA PHE A 267 7.68 20.03 -1.94
C PHE A 267 6.54 19.08 -1.56
N ILE A 268 5.31 19.47 -1.90
CA ILE A 268 4.14 18.63 -1.71
C ILE A 268 3.90 17.81 -2.98
N ASN A 269 3.65 16.51 -2.81
CA ASN A 269 3.13 15.65 -3.84
C ASN A 269 1.63 15.41 -3.62
N LEU A 270 0.86 15.56 -4.68
CA LEU A 270 -0.52 15.11 -4.79
C LEU A 270 -0.53 13.71 -5.39
N LYS A 271 -1.01 12.72 -4.63
CA LYS A 271 -1.27 11.38 -5.11
C LYS A 271 -2.74 11.29 -5.54
N VAL A 272 -2.96 11.04 -6.83
CA VAL A 272 -4.26 10.80 -7.42
C VAL A 272 -4.39 9.30 -7.67
N GLN A 273 -5.41 8.66 -7.09
CA GLN A 273 -5.64 7.24 -7.20
C GLN A 273 -7.00 6.97 -7.84
N TRP A 274 -6.99 6.18 -8.90
CA TRP A 274 -8.20 5.69 -9.54
C TRP A 274 -8.42 4.23 -9.18
N THR A 275 -9.61 3.92 -8.66
CA THR A 275 -9.97 2.59 -8.15
C THR A 275 -11.28 2.14 -8.78
N ASN A 276 -11.34 0.87 -9.16
CA ASN A 276 -12.56 0.24 -9.68
C ASN A 276 -13.20 -0.61 -8.58
N ASN A 277 -14.22 -0.06 -7.91
CA ASN A 277 -14.91 -0.74 -6.82
C ASN A 277 -15.99 -1.66 -7.41
N LYS A 278 -15.78 -2.97 -7.30
CA LYS A 278 -16.69 -3.99 -7.86
C LYS A 278 -17.48 -4.67 -6.75
N GLU A 279 -18.77 -4.81 -6.96
CA GLU A 279 -19.67 -5.55 -6.08
C GLU A 279 -20.54 -6.49 -6.93
N ASP A 280 -20.55 -7.76 -6.57
CA ASP A 280 -21.28 -8.81 -7.28
C ASP A 280 -22.46 -9.27 -6.41
N PHE A 281 -23.63 -9.37 -7.04
CA PHE A 281 -24.80 -10.03 -6.48
C PHE A 281 -25.14 -11.26 -7.32
N VAL A 282 -25.17 -12.42 -6.65
CA VAL A 282 -25.58 -13.69 -7.24
C VAL A 282 -26.62 -14.30 -6.32
N MET A 283 -27.79 -14.63 -6.86
CA MET A 283 -28.80 -15.36 -6.10
C MET A 283 -28.39 -16.83 -5.99
N GLU A 284 -28.42 -17.36 -4.77
CA GLU A 284 -28.34 -18.80 -4.55
C GLU A 284 -29.64 -19.45 -5.03
N GLN A 285 -29.53 -20.32 -6.02
CA GLN A 285 -30.68 -21.08 -6.51
C GLN A 285 -30.82 -22.37 -5.71
N SER A 286 -32.05 -22.86 -5.56
CA SER A 286 -32.36 -24.17 -4.98
C SER A 286 -31.91 -25.35 -5.87
N SER A 287 -30.90 -25.15 -6.73
CA SER A 287 -30.27 -26.18 -7.55
C SER A 287 -29.43 -27.14 -6.70
N GLY A 288 -28.91 -26.69 -5.55
CA GLY A 288 -27.96 -27.40 -4.70
C GLY A 288 -26.49 -27.09 -5.00
N LEU A 289 -26.22 -26.25 -6.02
CA LEU A 289 -24.87 -25.79 -6.34
C LEU A 289 -24.47 -24.61 -5.45
N ARG A 290 -23.33 -24.71 -4.77
CA ARG A 290 -22.81 -23.64 -3.91
C ARG A 290 -22.43 -22.39 -4.70
N VAL A 291 -22.73 -21.20 -4.15
CA VAL A 291 -22.42 -19.89 -4.75
C VAL A 291 -20.92 -19.70 -5.04
N GLU A 292 -20.05 -20.32 -4.24
CA GLU A 292 -18.59 -20.32 -4.43
C GLU A 292 -18.13 -20.90 -5.77
N ASN A 293 -18.94 -21.76 -6.40
CA ASN A 293 -18.65 -22.29 -7.73
C ASN A 293 -19.02 -21.26 -8.82
N LEU A 294 -20.03 -20.43 -8.58
CA LEU A 294 -20.50 -19.41 -9.51
C LEU A 294 -19.51 -18.24 -9.65
N SER A 295 -18.71 -17.96 -8.63
CA SER A 295 -17.65 -16.94 -8.70
C SER A 295 -16.48 -17.33 -9.63
N LYS A 296 -16.33 -18.62 -9.94
CA LYS A 296 -15.22 -19.15 -10.75
C LYS A 296 -15.51 -19.18 -12.25
N VAL A 297 -16.77 -18.96 -12.64
CA VAL A 297 -17.22 -19.06 -14.04
C VAL A 297 -17.72 -17.71 -14.57
N SER A 298 -17.71 -17.58 -15.89
CA SER A 298 -18.35 -16.45 -16.57
C SER A 298 -19.77 -16.81 -17.00
N GLY A 299 -20.66 -15.81 -17.03
CA GLY A 299 -21.98 -15.93 -17.62
C GLY A 299 -22.05 -15.22 -18.97
N ARG A 300 -23.11 -15.47 -19.73
CA ARG A 300 -23.40 -14.72 -20.96
C ARG A 300 -23.82 -13.31 -20.58
N GLU A 301 -23.17 -12.29 -21.14
CA GLU A 301 -23.57 -10.89 -20.94
C GLU A 301 -24.98 -10.68 -21.54
N MET A 302 -25.93 -10.31 -20.69
CA MET A 302 -27.33 -10.10 -21.04
C MET A 302 -27.65 -8.61 -21.17
N PHE A 303 -27.03 -7.81 -20.30
CA PHE A 303 -27.23 -6.37 -20.27
C PHE A 303 -25.97 -5.70 -19.74
N LYS A 304 -25.67 -4.53 -20.29
CA LYS A 304 -24.57 -3.68 -19.87
C LYS A 304 -24.91 -2.23 -20.16
N ASP A 305 -24.74 -1.39 -19.15
CA ASP A 305 -24.89 0.04 -19.29
C ASP A 305 -23.80 0.76 -18.49
N SER A 306 -23.37 1.90 -18.99
CA SER A 306 -22.23 2.67 -18.46
C SER A 306 -22.53 4.16 -18.53
N GLN A 307 -22.70 4.78 -17.37
CA GLN A 307 -23.09 6.18 -17.24
C GLN A 307 -22.30 6.84 -16.11
N TYR A 308 -22.37 8.17 -15.97
CA TYR A 308 -21.78 8.87 -14.83
C TYR A 308 -22.27 8.27 -13.50
N MET A 309 -23.58 8.06 -13.41
CA MET A 309 -24.27 7.37 -12.34
C MET A 309 -25.36 6.51 -12.98
N VAL A 310 -25.35 5.21 -12.73
CA VAL A 310 -26.32 4.30 -13.36
C VAL A 310 -27.66 4.37 -12.62
N TYR A 311 -28.76 4.28 -13.36
CA TYR A 311 -30.09 4.09 -12.78
C TYR A 311 -30.26 2.61 -12.36
N PRO A 312 -31.00 2.30 -11.28
CA PRO A 312 -31.37 0.92 -10.98
C PRO A 312 -32.01 0.22 -12.18
N VAL A 313 -31.82 -1.08 -12.30
CA VAL A 313 -32.34 -1.86 -13.42
C VAL A 313 -33.87 -1.90 -13.33
N MET A 314 -34.54 -1.39 -14.36
CA MET A 314 -36.00 -1.35 -14.45
C MET A 314 -36.53 -2.43 -15.39
N GLY A 315 -37.60 -3.12 -14.98
CA GLY A 315 -38.33 -4.05 -15.84
C GLY A 315 -37.59 -5.35 -16.18
N PHE A 316 -36.51 -5.68 -15.46
CA PHE A 316 -35.87 -6.99 -15.60
C PHE A 316 -36.81 -8.10 -15.09
N PRO A 317 -36.95 -9.24 -15.78
CA PRO A 317 -37.90 -10.30 -15.41
C PRO A 317 -37.70 -10.84 -13.98
N ASP A 318 -36.45 -10.87 -13.50
CA ASP A 318 -36.13 -11.26 -12.14
C ASP A 318 -36.19 -10.05 -11.20
N HIS A 319 -37.24 -10.00 -10.37
CA HIS A 319 -37.46 -8.94 -9.39
C HIS A 319 -36.33 -8.82 -8.36
N VAL A 320 -35.60 -9.90 -8.07
CA VAL A 320 -34.52 -9.88 -7.08
C VAL A 320 -33.28 -9.20 -7.64
N VAL A 321 -33.00 -9.38 -8.93
CA VAL A 321 -31.93 -8.63 -9.62
C VAL A 321 -32.25 -7.14 -9.63
N ALA A 322 -33.52 -6.77 -9.88
CA ALA A 322 -33.95 -5.38 -9.82
C ALA A 322 -33.76 -4.78 -8.42
N GLN A 323 -34.19 -5.48 -7.36
CA GLN A 323 -33.99 -5.03 -5.97
C GLN A 323 -32.49 -4.94 -5.59
N ALA A 324 -31.68 -5.91 -6.02
CA ALA A 324 -30.24 -5.89 -5.78
C ALA A 324 -29.58 -4.69 -6.47
N SER A 325 -30.02 -4.35 -7.69
CA SER A 325 -29.52 -3.18 -8.40
C SER A 325 -29.81 -1.88 -7.65
N GLU A 326 -31.03 -1.71 -7.13
CA GLU A 326 -31.42 -0.53 -6.34
C GLU A 326 -30.58 -0.41 -5.06
N ARG A 327 -30.43 -1.53 -4.33
CA ARG A 327 -29.64 -1.59 -3.11
C ARG A 327 -28.18 -1.23 -3.36
N LEU A 328 -27.53 -1.91 -4.31
CA LEU A 328 -26.09 -1.72 -4.57
C LEU A 328 -25.78 -0.32 -5.10
N VAL A 329 -26.65 0.25 -5.95
CA VAL A 329 -26.50 1.62 -6.43
C VAL A 329 -26.56 2.61 -5.25
N ARG A 330 -27.54 2.46 -4.35
CA ARG A 330 -27.68 3.31 -3.16
C ARG A 330 -26.50 3.17 -2.19
N GLU A 331 -26.05 1.93 -1.95
CA GLU A 331 -24.91 1.65 -1.08
C GLU A 331 -23.63 2.26 -1.62
N HIS A 332 -23.32 2.07 -2.91
CA HIS A 332 -22.14 2.67 -3.54
C HIS A 332 -22.18 4.20 -3.51
N GLN A 333 -23.35 4.80 -3.78
CA GLN A 333 -23.52 6.25 -3.64
C GLN A 333 -23.18 6.70 -2.21
N SER A 334 -23.78 6.07 -1.20
CA SER A 334 -23.54 6.44 0.21
C SER A 334 -22.06 6.27 0.64
N LYS A 335 -21.40 5.20 0.17
CA LYS A 335 -20.03 4.83 0.53
C LYS A 335 -18.99 5.73 -0.12
N PHE A 336 -19.16 6.03 -1.41
CA PHE A 336 -18.14 6.70 -2.21
C PHE A 336 -18.34 8.20 -2.35
N LEU A 337 -19.57 8.74 -2.32
CA LEU A 337 -19.78 10.19 -2.53
C LEU A 337 -19.06 11.06 -1.48
N GLN A 338 -18.86 10.55 -0.27
CA GLN A 338 -18.15 11.27 0.80
C GLN A 338 -16.64 11.07 0.78
N THR A 339 -16.17 9.99 0.13
CA THR A 339 -14.78 9.51 0.22
C THR A 339 -14.04 9.52 -1.12
N ALA A 340 -14.71 9.76 -2.24
CA ALA A 340 -14.09 9.87 -3.55
C ALA A 340 -15.00 10.60 -4.55
N ARG A 341 -14.40 11.09 -5.64
CA ARG A 341 -15.17 11.56 -6.79
C ARG A 341 -15.55 10.37 -7.65
N ILE A 342 -16.85 10.12 -7.81
CA ILE A 342 -17.34 9.13 -8.79
C ILE A 342 -17.14 9.71 -10.19
N LEU A 343 -16.47 8.96 -11.07
CA LEU A 343 -16.24 9.35 -12.47
C LEU A 343 -17.19 8.62 -13.41
N GLN A 344 -17.40 7.33 -13.17
CA GLN A 344 -18.31 6.51 -13.97
C GLN A 344 -18.78 5.29 -13.17
N GLN A 345 -20.01 4.88 -13.42
CA GLN A 345 -20.53 3.59 -12.98
C GLN A 345 -20.87 2.73 -14.20
N ARG A 346 -20.67 1.43 -14.04
CA ARG A 346 -21.08 0.42 -15.01
C ARG A 346 -21.77 -0.69 -14.27
N HIS A 347 -22.90 -1.13 -14.79
CA HIS A 347 -23.50 -2.36 -14.32
C HIS A 347 -23.69 -3.35 -15.46
N THR A 348 -23.57 -4.61 -15.10
CA THR A 348 -23.65 -5.73 -16.02
C THR A 348 -24.56 -6.80 -15.42
N ILE A 349 -25.47 -7.34 -16.22
CA ILE A 349 -26.21 -8.55 -15.88
C ILE A 349 -25.69 -9.67 -16.76
N GLU A 350 -25.23 -10.74 -16.12
CA GLU A 350 -24.79 -11.96 -16.79
C GLU A 350 -25.74 -13.11 -16.43
N LEU A 351 -26.08 -13.93 -17.41
CA LEU A 351 -26.77 -15.20 -17.21
C LEU A 351 -25.73 -16.32 -17.11
N ILE A 352 -25.65 -16.96 -15.95
CA ILE A 352 -24.88 -18.17 -15.72
C ILE A 352 -25.85 -19.35 -15.91
N PRO A 353 -25.79 -20.08 -17.03
CA PRO A 353 -26.58 -21.30 -17.18
C PRO A 353 -26.09 -22.30 -16.14
N VAL A 354 -27.00 -22.91 -15.39
CA VAL A 354 -26.71 -24.04 -14.50
C VAL A 354 -27.67 -25.15 -14.91
N THR A 355 -27.16 -26.35 -15.12
CA THR A 355 -28.00 -27.52 -15.43
C THR A 355 -27.66 -28.61 -14.43
N ARG A 356 -28.66 -29.05 -13.67
CA ARG A 356 -28.57 -30.22 -12.82
C ARG A 356 -28.85 -31.44 -13.67
N VAL A 357 -27.87 -32.35 -13.76
CA VAL A 357 -27.99 -33.57 -14.54
C VAL A 357 -28.03 -34.76 -13.60
N THR A 358 -29.12 -35.53 -13.70
CA THR A 358 -29.25 -36.80 -12.99
C THR A 358 -28.92 -37.92 -13.97
N TYR A 359 -28.11 -38.89 -13.55
CA TYR A 359 -27.73 -40.03 -14.38
C TYR A 359 -27.68 -41.32 -13.57
N SER A 360 -27.94 -42.44 -14.25
CA SER A 360 -27.87 -43.78 -13.68
C SER A 360 -26.59 -44.48 -14.13
N TRP A 361 -25.86 -45.05 -13.16
CA TRP A 361 -24.67 -45.85 -13.40
C TRP A 361 -24.66 -47.08 -12.49
N LYS A 362 -24.52 -48.27 -13.08
CA LYS A 362 -24.55 -49.57 -12.36
C LYS A 362 -25.71 -49.70 -11.37
N GLY A 363 -26.89 -49.20 -11.75
CA GLY A 363 -28.12 -49.26 -10.93
C GLY A 363 -28.20 -48.24 -9.80
N LYS A 364 -27.24 -47.31 -9.67
CA LYS A 364 -27.27 -46.21 -8.70
C LYS A 364 -27.50 -44.88 -9.41
N SER A 365 -28.27 -44.00 -8.78
CA SER A 365 -28.52 -42.64 -9.27
C SER A 365 -27.48 -41.68 -8.72
N HIS A 366 -26.94 -40.83 -9.60
CA HIS A 366 -25.92 -39.83 -9.29
C HIS A 366 -26.29 -38.48 -9.91
N VAL A 367 -25.74 -37.41 -9.35
CA VAL A 367 -26.00 -36.04 -9.80
C VAL A 367 -24.68 -35.33 -10.07
N TYR A 368 -24.66 -34.54 -11.13
CA TYR A 368 -23.64 -33.55 -11.38
C TYR A 368 -24.27 -32.26 -11.92
N PHE A 369 -23.52 -31.17 -11.81
CA PHE A 369 -23.91 -29.86 -12.31
C PHE A 369 -23.00 -29.47 -13.46
N VAL A 370 -23.59 -28.91 -14.52
CA VAL A 370 -22.86 -28.23 -15.60
C VAL A 370 -23.22 -26.76 -15.54
N PHE A 371 -22.23 -25.86 -15.49
CA PHE A 371 -22.50 -24.44 -15.29
C PHE A 371 -21.47 -23.50 -15.92
N GLY A 372 -21.90 -22.27 -16.18
CA GLY A 372 -21.08 -21.22 -16.78
C GLY A 372 -20.91 -21.37 -18.29
N ASN A 373 -20.36 -20.33 -18.93
CA ASN A 373 -20.01 -20.38 -20.36
C ASN A 373 -18.93 -21.41 -20.65
N GLU A 374 -18.08 -21.70 -19.67
CA GLU A 374 -16.99 -22.67 -19.76
C GLU A 374 -17.48 -24.12 -19.65
N MET A 375 -18.78 -24.35 -19.38
CA MET A 375 -19.37 -25.68 -19.17
C MET A 375 -18.64 -26.46 -18.05
N SER A 376 -18.32 -25.76 -16.96
CA SER A 376 -17.64 -26.34 -15.81
C SER A 376 -18.52 -27.38 -15.12
N VAL A 377 -17.90 -28.44 -14.61
CA VAL A 377 -18.62 -29.54 -13.96
C VAL A 377 -18.29 -29.60 -12.47
N ASN A 378 -19.33 -29.74 -11.65
CA ASN A 378 -19.21 -30.00 -10.22
C ASN A 378 -20.03 -31.25 -9.86
N THR A 379 -19.44 -32.14 -9.07
CA THR A 379 -20.09 -33.35 -8.55
C THR A 379 -19.50 -33.63 -7.18
N ASP A 380 -20.36 -33.87 -6.19
CA ASP A 380 -19.92 -34.12 -4.82
C ASP A 380 -19.46 -35.58 -4.65
N ASP A 381 -20.13 -36.53 -5.31
CA ASP A 381 -19.92 -37.98 -5.13
C ASP A 381 -19.75 -38.71 -6.48
N TYR A 382 -18.54 -38.63 -7.06
CA TYR A 382 -18.22 -39.35 -8.29
C TYR A 382 -18.12 -40.87 -8.04
N PRO A 383 -18.82 -41.74 -8.79
CA PRO A 383 -18.98 -43.16 -8.45
C PRO A 383 -17.78 -44.07 -8.73
N ALA A 384 -16.80 -43.63 -9.54
CA ALA A 384 -15.66 -44.47 -9.93
C ALA A 384 -14.33 -43.74 -9.66
N THR A 385 -14.04 -43.58 -8.37
CA THR A 385 -12.76 -43.06 -7.88
C THR A 385 -11.79 -44.21 -7.58
N CYS A 386 -10.52 -44.03 -7.94
CA CYS A 386 -9.43 -44.85 -7.44
C CYS A 386 -9.36 -44.67 -5.90
N CYS A 387 -9.09 -45.74 -5.14
CA CYS A 387 -8.76 -45.64 -3.71
C CYS A 387 -7.29 -45.22 -3.54
N CYS A 388 -6.92 -43.99 -3.91
CA CYS A 388 -5.62 -43.46 -3.51
C CYS A 388 -5.77 -42.89 -2.10
N SER A 389 -5.56 -43.74 -1.10
CA SER A 389 -5.24 -43.30 0.25
C SER A 389 -3.95 -42.48 0.17
N VAL A 390 -4.03 -41.17 0.31
CA VAL A 390 -2.85 -40.37 0.65
C VAL A 390 -2.55 -40.72 2.10
N MET A 391 -1.47 -41.48 2.31
CA MET A 391 -0.95 -41.84 3.62
C MET A 391 -0.12 -40.69 4.18
#